data_AF-A0A447JK46-F1
#
_entry.id   AF-A0A447JK46-F1
#
_cell.length_a   1.000
_cell.length_b   1.000
_cell.length_c   1.000
_cell.angle_alpha   90.00
_cell.angle_beta   90.00
_cell.angle_gamma   90.00
#
_symmetry.space_group_name_H-M   'P 1'
#
loop_
_entity.id
_entity.type
_entity.pdbx_description
1 polymer ?
#
loop_
_entity_poly.entity_id
_entity_poly.type
_entity_poly.pdbx_seq_one_letter_code
_entity_poly.pdbx_strand_id
1 'polypeptide(L)'
;MYQSGDALCTQCEAEGFRHITWYLDRPDVLARFTTKIIADKSKYPFLLSNGNRVAQGELENGRHWVQWQDPFPKPCYLFALVAGDFDVLRDTFTTRSGREVALELYVDRGNLDRAPWAMTSLKNSMKWDETRFGLEYDLDIYMIVAVDFFNMGAMENKGLNIFNSKYVLARTDTATDKDYLDIERVIGHEYFHNWTGNRVTCRDWFQLSLKEGLTVFRDQEFSSDLGSRAVNRISNVRTMRGLQFAEDASPMAHPIRPDKVIEMNNFYTLTVYEKGAEVIRMIHTLLGEENFQKGMQLYFERHDGSAATCDDFVQAMGRCF
;
A
#
# COMPACT_ATOMS: atom_id res chain seq x y z
N MET A 1 5.53 -12.31 -11.96
CA MET A 1 6.84 -12.51 -11.30
C MET A 1 7.93 -12.16 -12.29
N TYR A 2 8.90 -11.36 -11.88
CA TYR A 2 9.95 -10.86 -12.76
C TYR A 2 11.25 -10.64 -11.98
N GLN A 3 12.32 -10.31 -12.69
CA GLN A 3 13.64 -10.05 -12.13
C GLN A 3 13.90 -8.54 -12.03
N SER A 4 14.37 -8.07 -10.87
CA SER A 4 14.84 -6.70 -10.64
C SER A 4 16.27 -6.78 -10.10
N GLY A 5 17.26 -6.50 -10.95
CA GLY A 5 18.66 -6.79 -10.62
C GLY A 5 18.88 -8.30 -10.42
N ASP A 6 19.42 -8.70 -9.27
CA ASP A 6 19.57 -10.13 -8.92
C ASP A 6 18.38 -10.70 -8.16
N ALA A 7 17.47 -9.85 -7.68
CA ALA A 7 16.27 -10.27 -6.96
C ALA A 7 15.14 -10.72 -7.90
N LEU A 8 14.31 -11.63 -7.42
CA LEU A 8 13.01 -11.94 -8.01
C LEU A 8 11.92 -11.28 -7.17
N CYS A 9 10.97 -10.60 -7.83
CA CYS A 9 9.85 -9.95 -7.18
C CYS A 9 8.56 -10.06 -8.01
N THR A 10 7.47 -9.55 -7.45
CA THR A 10 6.13 -9.60 -8.04
C THR A 10 5.47 -8.24 -8.02
N GLN A 11 4.69 -7.97 -9.07
CA GLN A 11 3.65 -6.95 -9.08
C GLN A 11 2.38 -7.64 -9.57
N CYS A 12 1.33 -7.64 -8.75
CA CYS A 12 0.10 -8.40 -9.02
C CYS A 12 -1.11 -7.49 -9.27
N GLU A 13 -1.06 -6.23 -8.87
CA GLU A 13 -2.10 -5.26 -9.20
C GLU A 13 -1.90 -4.68 -10.61
N ALA A 14 -2.96 -4.54 -11.44
CA ALA A 14 -4.37 -4.93 -11.19
C ALA A 14 -4.66 -6.42 -11.47
N GLU A 15 -4.04 -6.96 -12.52
CA GLU A 15 -4.35 -8.28 -13.08
C GLU A 15 -3.08 -9.08 -13.35
N GLY A 16 -2.10 -8.95 -12.45
CA GLY A 16 -0.77 -9.53 -12.58
C GLY A 16 -0.67 -10.99 -12.10
N PHE A 17 -1.56 -11.43 -11.22
CA PHE A 17 -1.47 -12.77 -10.63
C PHE A 17 -1.74 -13.89 -11.64
N ARG A 18 -2.60 -13.65 -12.65
CA ARG A 18 -2.82 -14.58 -13.77
C ARG A 18 -1.56 -14.89 -14.60
N HIS A 19 -0.54 -14.04 -14.53
CA HIS A 19 0.76 -14.29 -15.18
C HIS A 19 1.66 -15.23 -14.38
N ILE A 20 1.26 -15.61 -13.15
CA ILE A 20 1.99 -16.56 -12.29
C ILE A 20 1.32 -17.94 -12.37
N THR A 21 0.00 -18.00 -12.27
CA THR A 21 -0.76 -19.25 -12.34
C THR A 21 -2.21 -19.00 -12.76
N TRP A 22 -2.93 -20.05 -13.16
CA TRP A 22 -4.37 -19.94 -13.40
C TRP A 22 -5.10 -19.69 -12.09
N TYR A 23 -5.87 -18.60 -12.05
CA TYR A 23 -6.63 -18.19 -10.87
C TYR A 23 -7.85 -17.38 -11.28
N LEU A 24 -8.79 -17.20 -10.35
CA LEU A 24 -9.88 -16.25 -10.50
C LEU A 24 -9.35 -14.84 -10.19
N ASP A 25 -8.63 -14.27 -11.13
CA ASP A 25 -7.88 -13.01 -10.96
C ASP A 25 -8.78 -11.78 -11.03
N ARG A 26 -9.60 -11.61 -9.98
CA ARG A 26 -10.57 -10.53 -9.75
C ARG A 26 -10.69 -10.26 -8.24
N PRO A 27 -10.88 -9.00 -7.81
CA PRO A 27 -10.64 -8.60 -6.42
C PRO A 27 -11.76 -8.96 -5.42
N ASP A 28 -12.94 -9.40 -5.89
CA ASP A 28 -14.00 -9.98 -5.05
C ASP A 28 -13.75 -11.44 -4.64
N VAL A 29 -12.72 -12.10 -5.18
CA VAL A 29 -12.33 -13.45 -4.78
C VAL A 29 -11.27 -13.38 -3.68
N LEU A 30 -11.73 -13.53 -2.45
CA LEU A 30 -10.90 -13.48 -1.25
C LEU A 30 -10.50 -14.90 -0.81
N ALA A 31 -9.19 -15.18 -0.72
CA ALA A 31 -8.68 -16.47 -0.27
C ALA A 31 -7.62 -16.30 0.81
N ARG A 32 -7.50 -17.30 1.69
CA ARG A 32 -6.35 -17.43 2.61
C ARG A 32 -5.20 -18.06 1.85
N PHE A 33 -4.02 -17.42 1.89
CA PHE A 33 -2.85 -17.88 1.16
C PHE A 33 -1.86 -18.58 2.10
N THR A 34 -1.31 -19.68 1.62
CA THR A 34 -0.13 -20.31 2.21
C THR A 34 0.88 -20.52 1.10
N THR A 35 2.04 -19.87 1.19
CA THR A 35 3.02 -19.78 0.11
C THR A 35 4.29 -20.51 0.51
N LYS A 36 4.65 -21.57 -0.20
CA LYS A 36 5.94 -22.24 -0.04
C LYS A 36 6.89 -21.83 -1.17
N ILE A 37 8.06 -21.33 -0.81
CA ILE A 37 9.09 -20.88 -1.75
C ILE A 37 10.29 -21.81 -1.61
N ILE A 38 10.83 -22.29 -2.73
CA ILE A 38 12.00 -23.19 -2.74
C ILE A 38 13.02 -22.66 -3.75
N ALA A 39 14.18 -22.22 -3.28
CA ALA A 39 15.18 -21.58 -4.12
C ALA A 39 16.60 -22.03 -3.76
N ASP A 40 17.57 -21.65 -4.59
CA ASP A 40 19.00 -21.76 -4.28
C ASP A 40 19.35 -20.84 -3.11
N LYS A 41 19.94 -21.40 -2.05
CA LYS A 41 20.20 -20.66 -0.80
C LYS A 41 21.33 -19.65 -0.95
N SER A 42 22.30 -19.90 -1.84
CA SER A 42 23.42 -18.98 -2.03
C SER A 42 22.99 -17.74 -2.80
N LYS A 43 22.11 -17.90 -3.80
CA LYS A 43 21.60 -16.81 -4.62
C LYS A 43 20.41 -16.09 -4.00
N TYR A 44 19.57 -16.81 -3.27
CA TYR A 44 18.32 -16.29 -2.70
C TYR A 44 18.23 -16.60 -1.20
N PRO A 45 19.14 -16.07 -0.36
CA PRO A 45 19.15 -16.35 1.07
C PRO A 45 17.88 -15.85 1.80
N PHE A 46 17.18 -14.85 1.27
CA PHE A 46 15.89 -14.39 1.77
C PHE A 46 14.75 -14.83 0.84
N LEU A 47 13.76 -15.53 1.39
CA LEU A 47 12.53 -15.93 0.72
C LEU A 47 11.32 -15.39 1.49
N LEU A 48 10.64 -14.39 0.91
CA LEU A 48 9.58 -13.62 1.55
C LEU A 48 8.25 -13.79 0.81
N SER A 49 7.17 -13.88 1.57
CA SER A 49 5.79 -13.75 1.08
C SER A 49 4.93 -13.13 2.20
N ASN A 50 3.64 -12.91 1.94
CA ASN A 50 2.72 -12.30 2.90
C ASN A 50 2.58 -13.12 4.20
N GLY A 51 2.34 -12.44 5.32
CA GLY A 51 2.01 -13.04 6.61
C GLY A 51 3.22 -13.47 7.43
N ASN A 52 3.13 -14.64 8.08
CA ASN A 52 4.14 -15.15 9.01
C ASN A 52 4.83 -16.41 8.50
N ARG A 53 6.11 -16.58 8.84
CA ARG A 53 6.87 -17.82 8.59
C ARG A 53 6.30 -18.94 9.47
N VAL A 54 5.77 -20.00 8.85
CA VAL A 54 5.17 -21.16 9.57
C VAL A 54 6.00 -22.43 9.47
N ALA A 55 6.87 -22.54 8.47
CA ALA A 55 7.80 -23.65 8.35
C ALA A 55 9.00 -23.26 7.48
N GLN A 56 10.14 -23.93 7.69
CA GLN A 56 11.36 -23.73 6.90
C GLN A 56 12.17 -25.02 6.87
N GLY A 57 13.05 -25.16 5.89
CA GLY A 57 13.98 -26.28 5.84
C GLY A 57 14.99 -26.18 4.70
N GLU A 58 15.95 -27.09 4.73
CA GLU A 58 16.98 -27.23 3.72
C GLU A 58 16.64 -28.44 2.82
N LEU A 59 17.18 -28.43 1.60
CA LEU A 59 17.10 -29.54 0.64
C LEU A 59 18.50 -29.88 0.13
N GLU A 60 18.62 -31.02 -0.53
CA GLU A 60 19.82 -31.38 -1.26
C GLU A 60 20.15 -30.35 -2.36
N ASN A 61 21.39 -30.37 -2.84
CA ASN A 61 21.89 -29.51 -3.91
C ASN A 61 21.83 -28.00 -3.59
N GLY A 62 22.06 -27.61 -2.34
CA GLY A 62 22.23 -26.21 -1.94
C GLY A 62 20.93 -25.39 -1.94
N ARG A 63 19.77 -26.03 -2.00
CA ARG A 63 18.46 -25.36 -1.97
C ARG A 63 17.89 -25.31 -0.57
N HIS A 64 17.05 -24.33 -0.32
CA HIS A 64 16.27 -24.24 0.91
C HIS A 64 14.84 -23.80 0.61
N TRP A 65 13.99 -23.80 1.63
CA TRP A 65 12.62 -23.36 1.51
C TRP A 65 12.10 -22.67 2.76
N VAL A 66 11.18 -21.74 2.55
CA VAL A 66 10.39 -21.07 3.59
C VAL A 66 8.93 -21.14 3.19
N GLN A 67 8.07 -21.44 4.15
CA GLN A 67 6.62 -21.44 3.99
C GLN A 67 6.01 -20.34 4.86
N TRP A 68 5.17 -19.55 4.22
CA TRP A 68 4.48 -18.40 4.79
C TRP A 68 2.98 -18.65 4.83
N GLN A 69 2.31 -18.11 5.85
CA GLN A 69 0.87 -18.14 5.96
C GLN A 69 0.35 -16.75 6.35
N ASP A 70 -0.60 -16.25 5.58
CA ASP A 70 -1.34 -15.03 5.91
C ASP A 70 -2.76 -15.43 6.38
N PRO A 71 -3.14 -15.09 7.62
CA PRO A 71 -4.43 -15.47 8.16
C PRO A 71 -5.61 -14.73 7.51
N PHE A 72 -5.38 -13.54 6.93
CA PHE A 72 -6.45 -12.73 6.37
C PHE A 72 -6.79 -13.19 4.94
N PRO A 73 -8.08 -13.46 4.64
CA PRO A 73 -8.52 -13.60 3.26
C PRO A 73 -8.19 -12.32 2.48
N LYS A 74 -7.55 -12.47 1.33
CA LYS A 74 -7.18 -11.36 0.45
C LYS A 74 -7.43 -11.70 -1.01
N PRO A 75 -7.65 -10.70 -1.87
CA PRO A 75 -7.59 -10.91 -3.31
C PRO A 75 -6.16 -11.16 -3.77
N CYS A 76 -6.02 -11.83 -4.91
CA CYS A 76 -4.72 -12.21 -5.44
C CYS A 76 -3.85 -11.03 -5.90
N TYR A 77 -4.41 -9.84 -6.13
CA TYR A 77 -3.60 -8.66 -6.44
C TYR A 77 -2.69 -8.23 -5.29
N LEU A 78 -3.04 -8.60 -4.03
CA LEU A 78 -2.23 -8.36 -2.83
C LEU A 78 -1.21 -9.46 -2.54
N PHE A 79 -1.09 -10.46 -3.41
CA PHE A 79 -0.05 -11.48 -3.29
C PHE A 79 1.32 -10.87 -3.59
N ALA A 80 2.28 -11.12 -2.71
CA ALA A 80 3.69 -10.81 -2.94
C ALA A 80 4.60 -12.02 -2.73
N LEU A 81 5.65 -12.06 -3.53
CA LEU A 81 6.80 -12.92 -3.35
C LEU A 81 8.07 -12.13 -3.66
N VAL A 82 9.06 -12.21 -2.78
CA VAL A 82 10.41 -11.69 -3.00
C VAL A 82 11.44 -12.76 -2.68
N ALA A 83 12.43 -12.92 -3.55
CA ALA A 83 13.59 -13.78 -3.33
C ALA A 83 14.87 -13.04 -3.72
N GLY A 84 15.85 -12.94 -2.82
CA GLY A 84 17.08 -12.17 -3.08
C GLY A 84 18.07 -12.18 -1.92
N ASP A 85 19.18 -11.46 -2.10
CA ASP A 85 20.14 -11.16 -1.05
C ASP A 85 20.10 -9.66 -0.72
N PHE A 86 19.89 -9.35 0.57
CA PHE A 86 19.58 -8.00 1.02
C PHE A 86 20.33 -7.68 2.29
N ASP A 87 20.62 -6.40 2.48
CA ASP A 87 20.75 -5.86 3.82
C ASP A 87 19.36 -5.59 4.41
N VAL A 88 19.23 -5.74 5.74
CA VAL A 88 17.94 -5.60 6.42
C VAL A 88 18.07 -4.67 7.61
N LEU A 89 17.39 -3.52 7.55
CA LEU A 89 17.18 -2.67 8.71
C LEU A 89 16.00 -3.24 9.52
N ARG A 90 16.25 -3.58 10.78
CA ARG A 90 15.27 -4.16 11.70
C ARG A 90 14.96 -3.17 12.81
N ASP A 91 13.68 -2.99 13.08
CA ASP A 91 13.18 -2.15 14.17
C ASP A 91 11.86 -2.74 14.70
N THR A 92 11.22 -2.07 15.66
CA THR A 92 9.96 -2.48 16.26
C THR A 92 9.00 -1.32 16.40
N PHE A 93 7.70 -1.63 16.42
CA PHE A 93 6.65 -0.70 16.82
C PHE A 93 5.70 -1.39 17.79
N THR A 94 5.37 -0.73 18.89
CA THR A 94 4.36 -1.22 19.83
C THR A 94 3.07 -0.45 19.60
N THR A 95 2.03 -1.16 19.19
CA THR A 95 0.70 -0.59 19.00
C THR A 95 0.11 -0.08 20.31
N ARG A 96 -0.90 0.80 20.22
CA ARG A 96 -1.61 1.33 21.40
C ARG A 96 -2.21 0.21 22.28
N SER A 97 -2.64 -0.91 21.72
CA SER A 97 -3.15 -2.07 22.47
C SER A 97 -2.04 -2.98 23.06
N GLY A 98 -0.77 -2.72 22.73
CA GLY A 98 0.39 -3.44 23.26
C GLY A 98 0.92 -4.56 22.37
N ARG A 99 0.41 -4.74 21.15
CA ARG A 99 1.03 -5.65 20.16
C ARG A 99 2.38 -5.08 19.71
N GLU A 100 3.44 -5.87 19.87
CA GLU A 100 4.75 -5.60 19.26
C GLU A 100 4.77 -6.09 17.81
N VAL A 101 5.15 -5.22 16.89
CA VAL A 101 5.25 -5.49 15.45
C VAL A 101 6.71 -5.39 15.05
N ALA A 102 7.24 -6.45 14.45
CA ALA A 102 8.58 -6.45 13.86
C ALA A 102 8.57 -5.67 12.54
N LEU A 103 9.46 -4.69 12.40
CA LEU A 103 9.61 -3.91 11.17
C LEU A 103 10.88 -4.36 10.45
N GLU A 104 10.75 -4.77 9.19
CA GLU A 104 11.87 -5.28 8.40
C GLU A 104 11.93 -4.53 7.06
N LEU A 105 12.96 -3.69 6.88
CA LEU A 105 13.19 -2.95 5.64
C LEU A 105 14.38 -3.56 4.90
N TYR A 106 14.08 -4.21 3.77
CA TYR A 106 15.01 -4.91 2.90
C TYR A 106 15.47 -3.99 1.77
N VAL A 107 16.78 -3.85 1.63
CA VAL A 107 17.43 -3.05 0.60
C VAL A 107 18.60 -3.82 0.00
N ASP A 108 18.99 -3.48 -1.24
CA ASP A 108 20.19 -4.04 -1.84
C ASP A 108 21.42 -3.80 -0.94
N ARG A 109 22.38 -4.73 -1.01
CA ARG A 109 23.62 -4.69 -0.22
C ARG A 109 24.33 -3.34 -0.36
N GLY A 110 24.71 -2.75 0.77
CA GLY A 110 25.39 -1.46 0.84
C GLY A 110 24.48 -0.24 0.98
N ASN A 111 23.15 -0.41 1.07
CA ASN A 111 22.18 0.69 1.14
C ASN A 111 21.58 0.94 2.53
N LEU A 112 22.07 0.28 3.59
CA LEU A 112 21.54 0.44 4.95
C LEU A 112 21.60 1.87 5.48
N ASP A 113 22.59 2.66 5.06
CA ASP A 113 22.76 4.04 5.47
C ASP A 113 21.71 4.99 4.86
N ARG A 114 20.96 4.53 3.85
CA ARG A 114 19.87 5.26 3.20
C ARG A 114 18.47 4.82 3.65
N ALA A 115 18.37 3.78 4.45
CA ALA A 115 17.12 3.19 4.95
C ALA A 115 16.44 3.88 6.18
N PRO A 116 17.16 4.59 7.09
CA PRO A 116 16.57 5.02 8.36
C PRO A 116 15.38 5.98 8.25
N TRP A 117 15.33 6.82 7.21
CA TRP A 117 14.22 7.75 7.02
C TRP A 117 12.92 7.00 6.73
N ALA A 118 12.92 6.04 5.80
CA ALA A 118 11.74 5.24 5.50
C ALA A 118 11.24 4.45 6.72
N MET A 119 12.15 3.89 7.54
CA MET A 119 11.78 3.24 8.80
C MET A 119 11.14 4.21 9.80
N THR A 120 11.64 5.43 9.87
CA THR A 120 11.07 6.50 10.71
C THR A 120 9.68 6.90 10.22
N SER A 121 9.52 7.12 8.90
CA SER A 121 8.24 7.41 8.28
C SER A 121 7.22 6.30 8.55
N LEU A 122 7.61 5.02 8.46
CA LEU A 122 6.72 3.89 8.74
C LEU A 122 6.17 3.95 10.17
N LYS A 123 7.03 4.16 11.17
CA LYS A 123 6.61 4.30 12.58
C LYS A 123 5.71 5.51 12.79
N ASN A 124 5.99 6.62 12.10
CA ASN A 124 5.16 7.82 12.13
C ASN A 124 3.77 7.54 11.53
N SER A 125 3.69 6.83 10.40
CA SER A 125 2.42 6.44 9.77
C SER A 125 1.61 5.51 10.67
N MET A 126 2.25 4.50 11.27
CA MET A 126 1.62 3.62 12.26
C MET A 126 1.03 4.43 13.42
N LYS A 127 1.80 5.34 13.99
CA LYS A 127 1.35 6.15 15.13
C LYS A 127 0.23 7.13 14.76
N TRP A 128 0.31 7.72 13.58
CA TRP A 128 -0.68 8.68 13.13
C TRP A 128 -2.02 8.02 12.86
N ASP A 129 -2.06 6.83 12.24
CA ASP A 129 -3.32 6.14 11.95
C ASP A 129 -4.02 5.70 13.25
N GLU A 130 -3.26 5.29 14.27
CA GLU A 130 -3.80 5.06 15.63
C GLU A 130 -4.41 6.32 16.24
N THR A 131 -3.78 7.48 16.01
CA THR A 131 -4.13 8.74 16.66
C THR A 131 -5.30 9.41 15.95
N ARG A 132 -5.32 9.41 14.62
CA ARG A 132 -6.28 10.13 13.79
C ARG A 132 -7.50 9.28 13.45
N PHE A 133 -7.32 8.00 13.15
CA PHE A 133 -8.39 7.10 12.72
C PHE A 133 -8.68 5.96 13.72
N GLY A 134 -7.84 5.78 14.75
CA GLY A 134 -8.01 4.69 15.71
C GLY A 134 -7.67 3.31 15.14
N LEU A 135 -6.80 3.26 14.13
CA LEU A 135 -6.50 2.04 13.39
C LEU A 135 -5.12 1.51 13.77
N GLU A 136 -5.08 0.25 14.23
CA GLU A 136 -3.83 -0.45 14.56
C GLU A 136 -3.45 -1.43 13.46
N TYR A 137 -2.16 -1.77 13.39
CA TYR A 137 -1.69 -2.84 12.52
C TYR A 137 -2.12 -4.22 13.04
N ASP A 138 -2.39 -5.14 12.11
CA ASP A 138 -3.14 -6.37 12.37
C ASP A 138 -2.34 -7.67 12.13
N LEU A 139 -1.06 -7.57 11.76
CA LEU A 139 -0.11 -8.69 11.69
C LEU A 139 1.05 -8.51 12.68
N ASP A 140 2.00 -9.46 12.67
CA ASP A 140 3.14 -9.51 13.60
C ASP A 140 4.43 -8.94 12.98
N ILE A 141 4.49 -8.87 11.65
CA ILE A 141 5.65 -8.39 10.88
C ILE A 141 5.17 -7.46 9.78
N TYR A 142 5.82 -6.30 9.64
CA TYR A 142 5.67 -5.39 8.52
C TYR A 142 6.96 -5.37 7.71
N MET A 143 6.93 -5.96 6.52
CA MET A 143 8.09 -6.00 5.62
C MET A 143 7.94 -4.97 4.50
N ILE A 144 9.03 -4.26 4.20
CA ILE A 144 9.16 -3.40 3.02
C ILE A 144 10.38 -3.86 2.24
N VAL A 145 10.25 -4.02 0.92
CA VAL A 145 11.37 -4.32 0.02
C VAL A 145 11.52 -3.20 -0.99
N ALA A 146 12.69 -2.55 -1.00
CA ALA A 146 13.05 -1.59 -2.04
C ALA A 146 13.61 -2.33 -3.27
N VAL A 147 13.07 -2.05 -4.45
CA VAL A 147 13.54 -2.61 -5.72
C VAL A 147 13.72 -1.50 -6.76
N ASP A 148 14.77 -1.61 -7.58
CA ASP A 148 15.11 -0.59 -8.58
C ASP A 148 14.21 -0.64 -9.83
N PHE A 149 13.74 -1.82 -10.23
CA PHE A 149 12.86 -1.99 -11.39
C PHE A 149 11.40 -2.16 -10.93
N PHE A 150 10.69 -1.04 -10.85
CA PHE A 150 9.27 -0.99 -10.47
C PHE A 150 8.52 0.05 -11.30
N ASN A 151 7.45 -0.37 -11.98
CA ASN A 151 6.66 0.53 -12.85
C ASN A 151 5.83 1.55 -12.06
N MET A 152 5.34 1.15 -10.89
CA MET A 152 4.55 2.01 -9.99
C MET A 152 5.45 2.69 -8.96
N GLY A 153 4.87 3.50 -8.07
CA GLY A 153 5.61 4.09 -6.95
C GLY A 153 5.93 3.07 -5.87
N ALA A 154 4.89 2.43 -5.34
CA ALA A 154 4.97 1.33 -4.39
C ALA A 154 3.70 0.48 -4.52
N MET A 155 3.59 -0.56 -3.69
CA MET A 155 2.47 -1.51 -3.71
C MET A 155 2.20 -2.07 -2.32
N GLU A 156 0.93 -2.07 -1.91
CA GLU A 156 0.44 -2.32 -0.55
C GLU A 156 0.29 -3.80 -0.17
N ASN A 157 1.00 -4.72 -0.84
CA ASN A 157 0.80 -6.16 -0.63
C ASN A 157 0.84 -6.51 0.86
N LYS A 158 -0.19 -7.19 1.36
CA LYS A 158 -0.46 -7.35 2.81
C LYS A 158 0.78 -7.85 3.58
N GLY A 159 1.39 -6.97 4.38
CA GLY A 159 2.56 -7.25 5.22
C GLY A 159 3.89 -7.43 4.49
N LEU A 160 3.93 -7.26 3.16
CA LEU A 160 5.14 -7.34 2.33
C LEU A 160 5.08 -6.31 1.20
N ASN A 161 5.17 -5.04 1.56
CA ASN A 161 5.08 -3.97 0.58
C ASN A 161 6.34 -3.95 -0.30
N ILE A 162 6.16 -3.68 -1.59
CA ILE A 162 7.27 -3.58 -2.55
C ILE A 162 7.30 -2.15 -3.07
N PHE A 163 8.45 -1.49 -2.94
CA PHE A 163 8.62 -0.09 -3.25
C PHE A 163 9.63 0.09 -4.37
N ASN A 164 9.38 1.08 -5.25
CA ASN A 164 10.45 1.65 -6.04
C ASN A 164 11.48 2.28 -5.08
N SER A 165 12.77 1.99 -5.26
CA SER A 165 13.86 2.50 -4.42
C SER A 165 13.84 4.03 -4.24
N LYS A 166 13.30 4.78 -5.21
CA LYS A 166 13.08 6.24 -5.13
C LYS A 166 12.27 6.66 -3.90
N TYR A 167 11.30 5.85 -3.48
CA TYR A 167 10.41 6.13 -2.35
C TYR A 167 10.87 5.46 -1.06
N VAL A 168 12.15 5.08 -0.95
CA VAL A 168 12.74 4.48 0.25
C VAL A 168 14.09 5.11 0.60
N LEU A 169 15.01 5.17 -0.38
CA LEU A 169 16.42 5.43 -0.11
C LEU A 169 16.71 6.93 -0.05
N ALA A 170 17.07 7.45 1.13
CA ALA A 170 17.45 8.85 1.32
C ALA A 170 18.62 9.05 2.28
N ARG A 171 19.54 9.95 1.88
CA ARG A 171 20.61 10.51 2.70
C ARG A 171 20.79 11.98 2.33
N THR A 172 21.19 12.84 3.25
CA THR A 172 21.16 14.31 3.09
C THR A 172 21.99 14.85 1.91
N ASP A 173 22.99 14.12 1.46
CA ASP A 173 23.84 14.45 0.30
C ASP A 173 23.34 13.86 -1.03
N THR A 174 22.28 13.04 -1.00
CA THR A 174 21.72 12.35 -2.18
C THR A 174 20.24 12.63 -2.42
N ALA A 175 19.50 13.04 -1.39
CA ALA A 175 18.06 13.25 -1.42
C ALA A 175 17.72 14.70 -1.01
N THR A 176 16.81 15.31 -1.73
CA THR A 176 16.29 16.66 -1.45
C THR A 176 15.20 16.63 -0.39
N ASP A 177 14.86 17.78 0.20
CA ASP A 177 13.72 17.89 1.12
C ASP A 177 12.42 17.34 0.52
N LYS A 178 12.22 17.53 -0.80
CA LYS A 178 11.08 16.97 -1.51
C LYS A 178 11.12 15.44 -1.52
N ASP A 179 12.28 14.83 -1.71
CA ASP A 179 12.41 13.37 -1.69
C ASP A 179 12.11 12.81 -0.30
N TYR A 180 12.57 13.47 0.78
CA TYR A 180 12.20 13.09 2.15
C TYR A 180 10.68 13.13 2.37
N LEU A 181 10.00 14.19 1.93
CA LEU A 181 8.55 14.32 2.07
C LEU A 181 7.79 13.34 1.16
N ASP A 182 8.29 13.06 -0.05
CA ASP A 182 7.70 12.07 -0.95
C ASP A 182 7.85 10.64 -0.37
N ILE A 183 8.99 10.32 0.26
CA ILE A 183 9.18 9.06 1.00
C ILE A 183 8.19 8.97 2.16
N GLU A 184 8.05 10.02 2.96
CA GLU A 184 7.08 10.05 4.08
C GLU A 184 5.66 9.78 3.57
N ARG A 185 5.24 10.51 2.53
CA ARG A 185 3.91 10.38 1.95
C ARG A 185 3.65 8.98 1.40
N VAL A 186 4.57 8.42 0.61
CA VAL A 186 4.36 7.10 -0.03
C VAL A 186 4.45 5.98 0.99
N ILE A 187 5.39 6.03 1.96
CA ILE A 187 5.40 5.07 3.07
C ILE A 187 4.09 5.11 3.86
N GLY A 188 3.57 6.31 4.13
CA GLY A 188 2.25 6.48 4.75
C GLY A 188 1.13 5.91 3.91
N HIS A 189 1.07 6.27 2.63
CA HIS A 189 0.06 5.80 1.67
C HIS A 189 -0.07 4.28 1.68
N GLU A 190 1.04 3.56 1.49
CA GLU A 190 1.02 2.09 1.45
C GLU A 190 0.68 1.47 2.82
N TYR A 191 1.05 2.13 3.91
CA TYR A 191 0.65 1.70 5.25
C TYR A 191 -0.87 1.87 5.46
N PHE A 192 -1.42 3.00 5.03
CA PHE A 192 -2.83 3.33 5.19
C PHE A 192 -3.75 2.39 4.42
N HIS A 193 -3.29 1.89 3.26
CA HIS A 193 -3.98 0.83 2.52
C HIS A 193 -4.21 -0.45 3.32
N ASN A 194 -3.46 -0.70 4.40
CA ASN A 194 -3.70 -1.85 5.27
C ASN A 194 -5.16 -1.94 5.74
N TRP A 195 -5.81 -0.79 5.95
CA TRP A 195 -7.23 -0.70 6.23
C TRP A 195 -8.06 -0.33 4.99
N THR A 196 -7.66 0.72 4.27
CA THR A 196 -8.39 1.27 3.11
C THR A 196 -7.86 0.69 1.79
N GLY A 197 -8.04 -0.61 1.59
CA GLY A 197 -7.60 -1.34 0.39
C GLY A 197 -7.39 -2.83 0.65
N ASN A 198 -6.86 -3.16 1.83
CA ASN A 198 -6.56 -4.55 2.20
C ASN A 198 -7.66 -5.17 3.06
N ARG A 199 -7.95 -4.58 4.24
CA ARG A 199 -9.01 -5.11 5.14
C ARG A 199 -10.40 -4.91 4.57
N VAL A 200 -10.64 -3.76 3.93
CA VAL A 200 -11.77 -3.59 3.01
C VAL A 200 -11.19 -3.33 1.63
N THR A 201 -11.44 -4.26 0.70
CA THR A 201 -10.90 -4.19 -0.66
C THR A 201 -11.97 -3.80 -1.68
N CYS A 202 -11.61 -3.73 -2.96
CA CYS A 202 -12.51 -3.38 -4.05
C CYS A 202 -13.28 -4.61 -4.55
N ARG A 203 -14.61 -4.52 -4.70
CA ARG A 203 -15.43 -5.57 -5.31
C ARG A 203 -15.04 -5.85 -6.78
N ASP A 204 -14.71 -4.79 -7.50
CA ASP A 204 -14.28 -4.83 -8.89
C ASP A 204 -13.38 -3.61 -9.17
N TRP A 205 -12.61 -3.66 -10.25
CA TRP A 205 -11.63 -2.63 -10.55
C TRP A 205 -12.22 -1.26 -10.89
N PHE A 206 -13.51 -1.18 -11.25
CA PHE A 206 -14.17 0.12 -11.42
C PHE A 206 -14.26 0.87 -10.09
N GLN A 207 -14.20 0.16 -8.95
CA GLN A 207 -14.19 0.74 -7.62
C GLN A 207 -12.80 1.25 -7.19
N LEU A 208 -11.79 1.33 -8.06
CA LEU A 208 -10.40 1.64 -7.66
C LEU A 208 -10.30 2.90 -6.77
N SER A 209 -11.06 3.96 -7.06
CA SER A 209 -11.06 5.19 -6.25
C SER A 209 -11.60 5.01 -4.81
N LEU A 210 -12.30 3.90 -4.52
CA LEU A 210 -12.67 3.51 -3.14
C LEU A 210 -11.43 3.40 -2.26
N LYS A 211 -10.40 2.69 -2.75
CA LYS A 211 -9.13 2.57 -2.04
C LYS A 211 -8.23 3.76 -2.33
N GLU A 212 -8.08 4.15 -3.60
CA GLU A 212 -7.09 5.17 -3.97
C GLU A 212 -7.48 6.58 -3.52
N GLY A 213 -8.70 7.01 -3.81
CA GLY A 213 -9.14 8.35 -3.40
C GLY A 213 -9.13 8.51 -1.88
N LEU A 214 -9.56 7.48 -1.16
CA LEU A 214 -9.57 7.47 0.30
C LEU A 214 -8.16 7.40 0.90
N THR A 215 -7.27 6.58 0.36
CA THR A 215 -5.89 6.46 0.84
C THR A 215 -5.06 7.68 0.49
N VAL A 216 -5.24 8.27 -0.70
CA VAL A 216 -4.63 9.58 -1.04
C VAL A 216 -5.13 10.66 -0.08
N PHE A 217 -6.43 10.72 0.21
CA PHE A 217 -6.94 11.64 1.24
C PHE A 217 -6.24 11.44 2.59
N ARG A 218 -6.05 10.18 3.02
CA ARG A 218 -5.35 9.83 4.27
C ARG A 218 -3.87 10.26 4.24
N ASP A 219 -3.14 10.02 3.15
CA ASP A 219 -1.75 10.47 3.04
C ASP A 219 -1.60 12.00 3.02
N GLN A 220 -2.54 12.70 2.39
CA GLN A 220 -2.54 14.15 2.36
C GLN A 220 -2.81 14.73 3.75
N GLU A 221 -3.70 14.11 4.53
CA GLU A 221 -3.96 14.49 5.93
C GLU A 221 -2.77 14.17 6.84
N PHE A 222 -2.11 13.03 6.64
CA PHE A 222 -0.91 12.63 7.37
C PHE A 222 0.23 13.64 7.19
N SER A 223 0.63 13.91 5.95
CA SER A 223 1.69 14.90 5.67
C SER A 223 1.29 16.31 6.12
N SER A 224 -0.01 16.63 6.12
CA SER A 224 -0.51 17.92 6.60
C SER A 224 -0.47 18.07 8.12
N ASP A 225 -0.68 16.99 8.87
CA ASP A 225 -0.63 16.99 10.34
C ASP A 225 0.82 17.01 10.87
N LEU A 226 1.73 16.29 10.21
CA LEU A 226 3.14 16.23 10.62
C LEU A 226 3.93 17.45 10.15
N GLY A 227 3.63 17.94 8.94
CA GLY A 227 4.34 19.02 8.29
C GLY A 227 3.53 20.31 8.22
N SER A 228 3.56 20.95 7.05
CA SER A 228 2.82 22.20 6.80
C SER A 228 1.54 21.94 6.02
N ARG A 229 0.41 21.92 6.72
CA ARG A 229 -0.93 21.78 6.12
C ARG A 229 -1.19 22.74 4.96
N ALA A 230 -0.77 24.01 5.09
CA ALA A 230 -0.96 25.00 4.02
C ALA A 230 -0.13 24.68 2.77
N VAL A 231 1.14 24.27 2.95
CA VAL A 231 2.02 23.91 1.82
C VAL A 231 1.52 22.65 1.13
N ASN A 232 1.15 21.62 1.88
CA ASN A 232 0.55 20.40 1.32
C ASN A 232 -0.71 20.72 0.54
N ARG A 233 -1.64 21.51 1.10
CA ARG A 233 -2.86 21.91 0.39
C ARG A 233 -2.56 22.67 -0.90
N ILE A 234 -1.62 23.62 -0.88
CA ILE A 234 -1.22 24.39 -2.07
C ILE A 234 -0.64 23.45 -3.14
N SER A 235 0.23 22.51 -2.74
CA SER A 235 0.83 21.54 -3.66
C SER A 235 -0.23 20.66 -4.32
N ASN A 236 -1.16 20.10 -3.55
CA ASN A 236 -2.22 19.23 -4.06
C ASN A 236 -3.16 19.99 -5.01
N VAL A 237 -3.50 21.25 -4.69
CA VAL A 237 -4.30 22.12 -5.58
C VAL A 237 -3.54 22.40 -6.88
N ARG A 238 -2.21 22.58 -6.85
CA ARG A 238 -1.40 22.76 -8.05
C ARG A 238 -1.43 21.50 -8.93
N THR A 239 -1.30 20.31 -8.35
CA THR A 239 -1.45 19.04 -9.09
C THR A 239 -2.84 18.92 -9.73
N MET A 240 -3.90 19.21 -8.97
CA MET A 240 -5.27 19.18 -9.47
C MET A 240 -5.48 20.14 -10.65
N ARG A 241 -5.13 21.42 -10.49
CA ARG A 241 -5.37 22.44 -11.52
C ARG A 241 -4.42 22.32 -12.71
N GLY A 242 -3.18 21.89 -12.48
CA GLY A 242 -2.13 21.84 -13.50
C GLY A 242 -2.16 20.58 -14.33
N LEU A 243 -2.48 19.43 -13.71
CA LEU A 243 -2.39 18.12 -14.36
C LEU A 243 -3.75 17.43 -14.44
N GLN A 244 -4.48 17.31 -13.33
CA GLN A 244 -5.75 16.57 -13.32
C GLN A 244 -6.82 17.25 -14.19
N PHE A 245 -6.92 18.58 -14.16
CA PHE A 245 -7.84 19.32 -15.02
C PHE A 245 -7.54 19.14 -16.52
N ALA A 246 -6.27 18.95 -16.87
CA ALA A 246 -5.88 18.66 -18.25
C ALA A 246 -6.34 17.25 -18.67
N GLU A 247 -6.19 16.26 -17.78
CA GLU A 247 -6.70 14.90 -18.00
C GLU A 247 -8.23 14.88 -18.15
N ASP A 248 -8.96 15.60 -17.28
CA ASP A 248 -10.43 15.69 -17.27
C ASP A 248 -11.01 16.43 -18.48
N ALA A 249 -10.17 17.15 -19.23
CA ALA A 249 -10.51 17.80 -20.49
C ALA A 249 -9.94 17.06 -21.72
N SER A 250 -9.31 15.90 -21.52
CA SER A 250 -8.66 15.11 -22.57
C SER A 250 -9.57 14.02 -23.12
N PRO A 251 -9.19 13.33 -24.23
CA PRO A 251 -9.88 12.12 -24.69
C PRO A 251 -9.89 10.96 -23.68
N MET A 252 -9.03 11.01 -22.66
CA MET A 252 -8.99 10.04 -21.56
C MET A 252 -9.85 10.45 -20.37
N ALA A 253 -10.64 11.52 -20.46
CA ALA A 253 -11.52 11.95 -19.37
C ALA A 253 -12.49 10.82 -18.97
N HIS A 254 -12.57 10.54 -17.67
CA HIS A 254 -13.44 9.53 -17.09
C HIS A 254 -13.90 9.95 -15.68
N PRO A 255 -15.02 9.43 -15.16
CA PRO A 255 -15.36 9.64 -13.74
C PRO A 255 -14.34 8.96 -12.81
N ILE A 256 -14.31 9.37 -11.53
CA ILE A 256 -13.43 8.73 -10.51
C ILE A 256 -13.75 7.24 -10.32
N ARG A 257 -14.99 6.84 -10.64
CA ARG A 257 -15.43 5.45 -10.77
C ARG A 257 -15.75 5.21 -12.25
N PRO A 258 -14.80 4.73 -13.07
CA PRO A 258 -14.98 4.58 -14.51
C PRO A 258 -16.19 3.68 -14.86
N ASP A 259 -16.85 3.94 -15.98
CA ASP A 259 -17.97 3.11 -16.46
C ASP A 259 -17.53 2.05 -17.48
N LYS A 260 -16.37 2.27 -18.15
CA LYS A 260 -15.85 1.42 -19.22
C LYS A 260 -14.33 1.41 -19.19
N VAL A 261 -13.75 0.22 -19.22
CA VAL A 261 -12.31 -0.02 -19.17
C VAL A 261 -11.96 -1.11 -20.18
N ILE A 262 -10.89 -0.91 -20.96
CA ILE A 262 -10.30 -1.95 -21.83
C ILE A 262 -9.06 -2.55 -21.15
N GLU A 263 -8.15 -1.68 -20.69
CA GLU A 263 -6.92 -2.04 -19.97
C GLU A 263 -6.94 -1.31 -18.64
N MET A 264 -7.03 -2.05 -17.53
CA MET A 264 -7.21 -1.46 -16.20
C MET A 264 -5.97 -0.69 -15.72
N ASN A 265 -4.78 -1.09 -16.15
CA ASN A 265 -3.54 -0.38 -15.80
C ASN A 265 -3.53 1.08 -16.30
N ASN A 266 -4.31 1.42 -17.32
CA ASN A 266 -4.45 2.80 -17.81
C ASN A 266 -5.33 3.70 -16.91
N PHE A 267 -5.98 3.15 -15.88
CA PHE A 267 -6.88 3.87 -14.98
C PHE A 267 -6.25 4.17 -13.61
N TYR A 268 -4.94 3.94 -13.46
CA TYR A 268 -4.13 4.46 -12.35
C TYR A 268 -3.79 5.93 -12.61
N THR A 269 -4.81 6.78 -12.57
CA THR A 269 -4.78 8.15 -13.10
C THR A 269 -4.93 9.21 -12.02
N LEU A 270 -4.59 10.46 -12.38
CA LEU A 270 -4.81 11.62 -11.50
C LEU A 270 -6.28 11.79 -11.12
N THR A 271 -7.20 11.40 -12.01
CA THR A 271 -8.63 11.44 -11.75
C THR A 271 -9.06 10.40 -10.70
N VAL A 272 -8.59 9.16 -10.77
CA VAL A 272 -8.93 8.14 -9.75
C VAL A 272 -8.31 8.48 -8.39
N TYR A 273 -7.07 8.96 -8.39
CA TYR A 273 -6.28 9.26 -7.19
C TYR A 273 -6.62 10.64 -6.60
N GLU A 274 -6.18 11.70 -7.28
CA GLU A 274 -6.19 13.07 -6.73
C GLU A 274 -7.60 13.67 -6.71
N LYS A 275 -8.35 13.53 -7.82
CA LYS A 275 -9.76 13.98 -7.83
C LYS A 275 -10.62 13.10 -6.93
N GLY A 276 -10.31 11.80 -6.83
CA GLY A 276 -10.89 10.91 -5.83
C GLY A 276 -10.72 11.45 -4.41
N ALA A 277 -9.49 11.84 -4.03
CA ALA A 277 -9.19 12.42 -2.72
C ALA A 277 -9.90 13.75 -2.48
N GLU A 278 -10.02 14.62 -3.49
CA GLU A 278 -10.80 15.85 -3.36
C GLU A 278 -12.29 15.57 -3.15
N VAL A 279 -12.84 14.49 -3.73
CA VAL A 279 -14.22 14.05 -3.45
C VAL A 279 -14.38 13.55 -2.02
N ILE A 280 -13.44 12.75 -1.51
CA ILE A 280 -13.42 12.36 -0.09
C ILE A 280 -13.31 13.59 0.82
N ARG A 281 -12.48 14.57 0.45
CA ARG A 281 -12.34 15.85 1.17
C ARG A 281 -13.63 16.68 1.16
N MET A 282 -14.43 16.62 0.09
CA MET A 282 -15.76 17.24 0.09
C MET A 282 -16.71 16.56 1.08
N ILE A 283 -16.70 15.23 1.15
CA ILE A 283 -17.47 14.48 2.17
C ILE A 283 -17.03 14.92 3.57
N HIS A 284 -15.72 14.93 3.84
CA HIS A 284 -15.17 15.43 5.10
C HIS A 284 -15.61 16.87 5.42
N THR A 285 -15.60 17.76 4.44
CA THR A 285 -16.04 19.17 4.60
C THR A 285 -17.52 19.28 4.96
N LEU A 286 -18.38 18.47 4.33
CA LEU A 286 -19.82 18.47 4.56
C LEU A 286 -20.19 17.86 5.92
N LEU A 287 -19.48 16.82 6.34
CA LEU A 287 -19.77 16.07 7.56
C LEU A 287 -19.08 16.70 8.80
N GLY A 288 -17.93 17.33 8.60
CA GLY A 288 -16.97 17.65 9.67
C GLY A 288 -16.20 16.42 10.14
N GLU A 289 -15.09 16.64 10.86
CA GLU A 289 -14.20 15.57 11.32
C GLU A 289 -14.93 14.50 12.16
N GLU A 290 -15.77 14.91 13.11
CA GLU A 290 -16.44 13.97 14.01
C GLU A 290 -17.33 12.97 13.27
N ASN A 291 -18.19 13.46 12.37
CA ASN A 291 -19.10 12.59 11.63
C ASN A 291 -18.39 11.83 10.51
N PHE A 292 -17.32 12.40 9.93
CA PHE A 292 -16.46 11.65 9.01
C PHE A 292 -15.83 10.44 9.71
N GLN A 293 -15.30 10.62 10.92
CA GLN A 293 -14.74 9.51 11.70
C GLN A 293 -15.80 8.47 12.08
N LYS A 294 -17.02 8.89 12.47
CA LYS A 294 -18.15 7.95 12.67
C LYS A 294 -18.49 7.16 11.40
N GLY A 295 -18.45 7.83 10.24
CA GLY A 295 -18.67 7.18 8.95
C GLY A 295 -17.58 6.17 8.61
N MET A 296 -16.31 6.48 8.88
CA MET A 296 -15.19 5.54 8.76
C MET A 296 -15.37 4.33 9.67
N GLN A 297 -15.75 4.54 10.94
CA GLN A 297 -16.00 3.45 11.89
C GLN A 297 -17.13 2.54 11.40
N LEU A 298 -18.24 3.11 10.95
CA LEU A 298 -19.38 2.36 10.42
C LEU A 298 -19.02 1.61 9.12
N TYR A 299 -18.19 2.21 8.27
CA TYR A 299 -17.69 1.57 7.05
C TYR A 299 -16.86 0.32 7.39
N PHE A 300 -15.90 0.43 8.30
CA PHE A 300 -15.11 -0.72 8.73
C PHE A 300 -15.95 -1.77 9.46
N GLU A 301 -16.86 -1.36 10.35
CA GLU A 301 -17.77 -2.27 11.06
C GLU A 301 -18.57 -3.16 10.09
N ARG A 302 -19.02 -2.61 8.96
CA ARG A 302 -19.85 -3.32 7.98
C ARG A 302 -19.06 -4.15 6.98
N HIS A 303 -17.88 -3.69 6.59
CA HIS A 303 -17.21 -4.17 5.39
C HIS A 303 -15.83 -4.80 5.65
N ASP A 304 -15.35 -4.82 6.89
CA ASP A 304 -14.11 -5.50 7.24
C ASP A 304 -14.11 -6.98 6.80
N GLY A 305 -13.05 -7.40 6.12
CA GLY A 305 -12.90 -8.73 5.54
C GLY A 305 -13.69 -8.95 4.25
N SER A 306 -14.18 -7.89 3.61
CA SER A 306 -14.98 -7.97 2.38
C SER A 306 -14.45 -7.10 1.23
N ALA A 307 -15.02 -7.30 0.05
CA ALA A 307 -14.79 -6.49 -1.14
C ALA A 307 -16.01 -5.58 -1.39
N ALA A 308 -15.82 -4.27 -1.23
CA ALA A 308 -16.88 -3.26 -1.19
C ALA A 308 -16.87 -2.33 -2.43
N THR A 309 -17.81 -1.40 -2.48
CA THR A 309 -17.98 -0.43 -3.57
C THR A 309 -17.90 1.02 -3.09
N CYS A 310 -17.72 1.96 -4.03
CA CYS A 310 -17.79 3.39 -3.71
C CYS A 310 -19.14 3.79 -3.08
N ASP A 311 -20.23 3.14 -3.49
CA ASP A 311 -21.58 3.44 -2.98
C ASP A 311 -21.74 2.98 -1.52
N ASP A 312 -21.11 1.87 -1.13
CA ASP A 312 -21.09 1.38 0.25
C ASP A 312 -20.42 2.40 1.19
N PHE A 313 -19.28 2.97 0.76
CA PHE A 313 -18.58 4.00 1.50
C PHE A 313 -19.42 5.28 1.68
N VAL A 314 -20.03 5.77 0.60
CA VAL A 314 -20.91 6.95 0.65
C VAL A 314 -22.13 6.66 1.53
N GLN A 315 -22.68 5.44 1.49
CA GLN A 315 -23.81 5.05 2.33
C GLN A 315 -23.44 4.97 3.82
N ALA A 316 -22.22 4.53 4.17
CA ALA A 316 -21.73 4.58 5.54
C ALA A 316 -21.64 6.03 6.04
N MET A 317 -21.07 6.92 5.23
CA MET A 317 -20.97 8.35 5.54
C MET A 317 -22.35 9.03 5.67
N GLY A 318 -23.30 8.70 4.80
CA GLY A 318 -24.64 9.31 4.79
C GLY A 318 -25.55 8.93 5.96
N ARG A 319 -25.19 7.94 6.78
CA ARG A 319 -25.98 7.49 7.93
C ARG A 319 -25.52 8.07 9.28
N CYS A 320 -24.55 8.98 9.25
CA CYS A 320 -23.93 9.57 10.45
C CYS A 320 -24.47 10.97 10.80
N PHE A 321 -25.65 11.34 10.29
CA PHE A 321 -26.37 12.59 10.57
C PHE A 321 -27.54 12.40 11.52
#